data_AF-A0A9P0GR20-F1
#
_entry.id   AF-A0A9P0GR20-F1
#
_cell.length_a   1.000
_cell.length_b   1.000
_cell.length_c   1.000
_cell.angle_alpha   90.00
_cell.angle_beta   90.00
_cell.angle_gamma   90.00
#
_symmetry.space_group_name_H-M   'P 1'
#
loop_
_entity.id
_entity.type
_entity.pdbx_description
1 polymer ?
#
loop_
_entity_poly.entity_id
_entity_poly.type
_entity_poly.pdbx_seq_one_letter_code
_entity_poly.pdbx_strand_id
1 'polypeptide(L)'
;MPERRSPLMKPFVVLALPGMYLFYKYNQYKRKRKENATKRLAERELQHLNSKISADIVLILPSESLKPDTPIGERIMKEGKRLYNIATQCSIYAPRAVLVVNVPPVSVTTALVTEVLRKTNFYHPGRIVGSAAIAQVKANTLLARYQDLDPQNCYVPLVGGPDNDLALPLFSRSKPVEIFGSKGVKTLTARFRGVPEDDFPKNQGDCNFVDDCPLAESFALNQLISTIALGICGDKKALANVFVRNNLLETCKYLVSTVQFSRGGIVHNHGLPPLSSFELDLVERACLQIKERESMAEDYVQFVEDKDHPKPPTFTEKVKLEQEILKQTVIR
;
A
#
# COMPACT_ATOMS: atom_id res chain seq x y z
N MET A 1 6.95 68.05 -33.07
CA MET A 1 6.32 68.79 -31.95
C MET A 1 6.05 67.83 -30.80
N PRO A 2 6.17 68.29 -29.55
CA PRO A 2 6.25 67.47 -28.33
C PRO A 2 4.90 67.40 -27.58
N GLU A 3 4.96 66.86 -26.35
CA GLU A 3 3.97 66.85 -25.24
C GLU A 3 3.13 65.57 -25.08
N ARG A 4 2.92 65.00 -23.89
CA ARG A 4 3.40 65.23 -22.52
C ARG A 4 3.08 64.00 -21.66
N ARG A 5 3.82 63.91 -20.57
CA ARG A 5 3.82 62.99 -19.41
C ARG A 5 2.44 62.56 -18.85
N SER A 6 2.50 61.42 -18.15
CA SER A 6 1.53 60.74 -17.27
C SER A 6 0.57 61.58 -16.41
N PRO A 7 -0.51 60.93 -15.94
CA PRO A 7 -0.86 60.97 -14.51
C PRO A 7 -1.05 59.52 -13.97
N LEU A 8 -0.20 59.00 -13.10
CA LEU A 8 -0.41 59.05 -11.63
C LEU A 8 -1.88 58.80 -11.23
N MET A 9 -2.31 57.54 -11.24
CA MET A 9 -3.47 57.11 -10.46
C MET A 9 -3.12 57.25 -8.97
N LYS A 10 -3.62 58.32 -8.35
CA LYS A 10 -3.55 58.57 -6.91
C LYS A 10 -4.52 57.64 -6.16
N PRO A 11 -4.21 57.25 -4.91
CA PRO A 11 -5.12 56.48 -4.07
C PRO A 11 -6.26 57.39 -3.61
N PHE A 12 -7.50 57.10 -4.01
CA PHE A 12 -8.69 57.69 -3.37
C PHE A 12 -8.92 57.00 -2.02
N VAL A 13 -8.08 57.36 -1.06
CA VAL A 13 -8.49 57.41 0.35
C VAL A 13 -8.64 58.89 0.66
N VAL A 14 -9.59 59.22 1.53
CA VAL A 14 -9.86 60.56 2.10
C VAL A 14 -10.96 61.37 1.39
N LEU A 15 -12.20 60.92 1.59
CA LEU A 15 -13.35 61.80 1.92
C LEU A 15 -14.43 61.01 2.69
N ALA A 16 -14.01 60.02 3.48
CA ALA A 16 -14.85 59.47 4.52
C ALA A 16 -14.62 60.35 5.75
N LEU A 17 -15.69 61.00 6.26
CA LEU A 17 -15.69 61.67 7.56
C LEU A 17 -14.91 60.79 8.58
N PRO A 18 -14.13 61.36 9.51
CA PRO A 18 -13.31 60.58 10.46
C PRO A 18 -14.09 59.44 11.13
N GLY A 19 -15.39 59.65 11.39
CA GLY A 19 -16.32 58.64 11.90
C GLY A 19 -16.57 57.45 10.96
N MET A 20 -16.67 57.65 9.64
CA MET A 20 -16.85 56.55 8.66
C MET A 20 -15.60 55.69 8.53
N TYR A 21 -14.39 56.28 8.56
CA TYR A 21 -13.15 55.51 8.56
C TYR A 21 -13.01 54.67 9.83
N LEU A 22 -13.33 55.26 10.99
CA LEU A 22 -13.35 54.55 12.27
C LEU A 22 -14.37 53.40 12.24
N PHE A 23 -15.56 53.65 11.71
CA PHE A 23 -16.62 52.66 11.57
C PHE A 23 -16.19 51.51 10.63
N TYR A 24 -15.56 51.84 9.50
CA TYR A 24 -15.03 50.84 8.56
C TYR A 24 -13.95 49.95 9.20
N LYS A 25 -12.95 50.56 9.87
CA LYS A 25 -11.91 49.81 10.60
C LYS A 25 -12.48 48.97 11.74
N TYR A 26 -13.45 49.50 12.48
CA TYR A 26 -14.14 48.78 13.54
C TYR A 26 -14.90 47.56 13.00
N ASN A 27 -15.58 47.72 11.85
CA ASN A 27 -16.32 46.63 11.22
C ASN A 27 -15.38 45.55 10.66
N GLN A 28 -14.24 45.92 10.06
CA GLN A 28 -13.18 44.96 9.69
C GLN A 28 -12.62 44.21 10.90
N TYR A 29 -12.36 44.90 12.01
CA TYR A 29 -11.87 44.29 13.24
C TYR A 29 -12.90 43.30 13.83
N LYS A 30 -14.19 43.66 13.81
CA LYS A 30 -15.29 42.79 14.25
C LYS A 30 -15.41 41.54 13.37
N ARG A 31 -15.23 41.64 12.05
CA ARG A 31 -15.18 40.49 11.13
C ARG A 31 -14.00 39.57 11.44
N LYS A 32 -12.79 40.11 11.60
CA LYS A 32 -11.60 39.32 11.98
C LYS A 32 -11.77 38.63 13.34
N ARG A 33 -12.41 39.26 14.33
CA ARG A 33 -12.69 38.61 15.62
C ARG A 33 -13.70 37.48 15.49
N LYS A 34 -14.73 37.63 14.65
CA LYS A 34 -15.70 36.56 14.37
C LYS A 34 -15.02 35.39 13.66
N GLU A 35 -14.21 35.65 12.63
CA GLU A 35 -13.44 34.62 11.91
C GLU A 35 -12.43 33.91 12.81
N ASN A 36 -11.74 34.63 13.68
CA ASN A 36 -10.81 34.01 14.62
C ASN A 36 -11.54 33.21 15.72
N ALA A 37 -12.75 33.64 16.12
CA ALA A 37 -13.58 32.90 17.07
C ALA A 37 -14.13 31.61 16.46
N THR A 38 -14.60 31.64 15.22
CA THR A 38 -15.05 30.44 14.49
C THR A 38 -13.89 29.48 14.22
N LYS A 39 -12.71 29.99 13.84
CA LYS A 39 -11.49 29.18 13.71
C LYS A 39 -11.11 28.50 15.02
N ARG A 40 -11.14 29.20 16.15
CA ARG A 40 -10.83 28.62 17.46
C ARG A 40 -11.84 27.56 17.92
N LEU A 41 -13.13 27.75 17.60
CA LEU A 41 -14.15 26.74 17.87
C LEU A 41 -13.92 25.51 17.00
N ALA A 42 -13.68 25.69 15.70
CA ALA A 42 -13.33 24.60 14.79
C ALA A 42 -12.06 23.88 15.22
N GLU A 43 -11.02 24.60 15.65
CA GLU A 43 -9.77 24.02 16.19
C GLU A 43 -10.00 23.23 17.48
N ARG A 44 -10.87 23.72 18.38
CA ARG A 44 -11.23 23.00 19.61
C ARG A 44 -12.07 21.77 19.33
N GLU A 45 -13.02 21.85 18.40
CA GLU A 45 -13.80 20.70 17.95
C GLU A 45 -12.91 19.67 17.25
N LEU A 46 -11.96 20.11 16.42
CA LEU A 46 -10.90 19.26 15.84
C LEU A 46 -10.02 18.61 16.91
N GLN A 47 -9.64 19.36 17.95
CA GLN A 47 -8.88 18.83 19.09
C GLN A 47 -9.69 17.80 19.90
N HIS A 48 -10.98 18.04 20.12
CA HIS A 48 -11.87 17.09 20.78
C HIS A 48 -12.17 15.87 19.92
N LEU A 49 -12.27 16.01 18.59
CA LEU A 49 -12.37 14.88 17.66
C LEU A 49 -11.09 14.06 17.61
N ASN A 50 -9.92 14.70 17.68
CA ASN A 50 -8.62 14.01 17.81
C ASN A 50 -8.50 13.16 19.09
N SER A 51 -9.37 13.38 20.09
CA SER A 51 -9.35 12.59 21.33
C SER A 51 -10.19 11.29 21.26
N LYS A 52 -10.98 11.08 20.20
CA LYS A 52 -12.09 10.10 20.23
C LYS A 52 -11.86 8.72 19.63
N ILE A 53 -10.61 8.32 19.34
CA ILE A 53 -10.04 6.94 19.24
C ILE A 53 -8.72 7.12 18.47
N SER A 54 -7.60 7.28 19.17
CA SER A 54 -6.29 7.44 18.52
C SER A 54 -5.64 6.07 18.34
N ALA A 55 -6.01 5.35 17.28
CA ALA A 55 -5.23 4.20 16.85
C ALA A 55 -3.98 4.68 16.11
N ASP A 56 -2.81 4.19 16.50
CA ASP A 56 -1.54 4.49 15.81
C ASP A 56 -1.28 3.49 14.67
N ILE A 57 -1.73 2.25 14.84
CA ILE A 57 -1.60 1.16 13.86
C ILE A 57 -2.98 0.51 13.70
N VAL A 58 -3.42 0.32 12.45
CA VAL A 58 -4.64 -0.42 12.13
C VAL A 58 -4.27 -1.58 11.23
N LEU A 59 -4.48 -2.80 11.72
CA LEU A 59 -4.31 -4.03 10.94
C LEU A 59 -5.66 -4.44 10.33
N ILE A 60 -5.66 -4.65 9.01
CA ILE A 60 -6.84 -5.12 8.27
C ILE A 60 -6.61 -6.58 7.88
N LEU A 61 -7.37 -7.47 8.51
CA LEU A 61 -7.36 -8.92 8.29
C LEU A 61 -8.52 -9.37 7.40
N PRO A 62 -8.42 -10.52 6.72
CA PRO A 62 -9.54 -11.11 5.99
C PRO A 62 -10.65 -11.52 6.97
N SER A 63 -11.89 -11.50 6.49
CA SER A 63 -13.05 -11.91 7.30
C SER A 63 -13.49 -13.35 7.00
N GLU A 64 -13.34 -13.79 5.76
CA GLU A 64 -13.70 -15.13 5.32
C GLU A 64 -12.47 -15.98 4.98
N SER A 65 -12.48 -17.23 5.45
CA SER A 65 -11.55 -18.26 5.01
C SER A 65 -11.98 -18.77 3.65
N LEU A 66 -11.31 -18.32 2.58
CA LEU A 66 -11.52 -18.81 1.23
C LEU A 66 -10.63 -20.02 0.95
N LYS A 67 -11.10 -20.92 0.07
CA LYS A 67 -10.28 -22.06 -0.37
C LYS A 67 -9.00 -21.52 -1.03
N PRO A 68 -7.85 -22.16 -0.83
CA PRO A 68 -6.58 -21.75 -1.43
C PRO A 68 -6.65 -21.57 -2.95
N ASP A 69 -7.51 -22.30 -3.67
CA ASP A 69 -7.58 -22.23 -5.14
C ASP A 69 -8.63 -21.23 -5.65
N THR A 70 -9.21 -20.41 -4.76
CA THR A 70 -10.24 -19.43 -5.14
C THR A 70 -9.64 -18.36 -6.05
N PRO A 71 -10.25 -18.04 -7.20
CA PRO A 71 -9.67 -17.08 -8.14
C PRO A 71 -9.60 -15.68 -7.55
N ILE A 72 -8.54 -14.94 -7.89
CA ILE A 72 -8.27 -13.57 -7.43
C ILE A 72 -9.50 -12.66 -7.54
N GLY A 73 -10.20 -12.70 -8.68
CA GLY A 73 -11.38 -11.89 -8.93
C GLY A 73 -12.52 -12.16 -7.93
N GLU A 74 -12.78 -13.43 -7.60
CA GLU A 74 -13.84 -13.78 -6.63
C GLU A 74 -13.49 -13.30 -5.22
N ARG A 75 -12.22 -13.38 -4.82
CA ARG A 75 -11.74 -12.87 -3.52
C ARG A 75 -12.00 -11.38 -3.38
N ILE A 76 -11.66 -10.60 -4.42
CA ILE A 76 -11.88 -9.15 -4.44
C ILE A 76 -13.37 -8.83 -4.38
N MET A 77 -14.21 -9.57 -5.10
CA MET A 77 -15.66 -9.32 -5.09
C MET A 77 -16.28 -9.55 -3.70
N LYS A 78 -15.80 -10.54 -2.95
CA LYS A 78 -16.26 -10.83 -1.58
C LYS A 78 -15.79 -9.80 -0.56
N GLU A 79 -14.50 -9.48 -0.57
CA GLU A 79 -13.87 -8.64 0.48
C GLU A 79 -13.85 -7.14 0.14
N GLY A 80 -13.96 -6.77 -1.13
CA GLY A 80 -13.72 -5.40 -1.61
C GLY A 80 -14.68 -4.36 -1.03
N LYS A 81 -15.97 -4.68 -0.88
CA LYS A 81 -16.96 -3.76 -0.28
C LYS A 81 -16.65 -3.50 1.19
N ARG A 82 -16.21 -4.53 1.91
CA ARG A 82 -15.78 -4.40 3.32
C ARG A 82 -14.53 -3.53 3.41
N LEU A 83 -13.54 -3.77 2.57
CA LEU A 83 -12.31 -2.97 2.51
C LEU A 83 -12.58 -1.51 2.19
N TYR A 84 -13.45 -1.22 1.22
CA TYR A 84 -13.86 0.15 0.89
C TYR A 84 -14.45 0.87 2.10
N ASN A 85 -15.38 0.21 2.80
CA ASN A 85 -16.01 0.76 3.99
C ASN A 85 -14.99 0.97 5.12
N ILE A 86 -14.14 -0.02 5.41
CA ILE A 86 -13.10 0.09 6.44
C ILE A 86 -12.15 1.24 6.13
N ALA A 87 -11.63 1.34 4.91
CA ALA A 87 -10.73 2.41 4.49
C ALA A 87 -11.39 3.80 4.67
N THR A 88 -12.67 3.91 4.30
CA THR A 88 -13.45 5.14 4.52
C THR A 88 -13.59 5.47 6.01
N GLN A 89 -13.92 4.50 6.86
CA GLN A 89 -14.02 4.72 8.30
C GLN A 89 -12.68 5.05 8.94
N CYS A 90 -11.58 4.42 8.49
CA CYS A 90 -10.23 4.74 8.93
C CYS A 90 -9.87 6.20 8.62
N SER A 91 -10.31 6.75 7.48
CA SER A 91 -10.07 8.16 7.15
C SER A 91 -10.76 9.15 8.11
N ILE A 92 -11.87 8.72 8.75
CA ILE A 92 -12.66 9.54 9.66
C ILE A 92 -12.15 9.40 11.10
N TYR A 93 -11.97 8.16 11.56
CA TYR A 93 -11.67 7.87 12.97
C TYR A 93 -10.17 7.75 13.27
N ALA A 94 -9.37 7.32 12.29
CA ALA A 94 -7.93 7.05 12.47
C ALA A 94 -7.07 7.60 11.32
N PRO A 95 -7.20 8.89 10.93
CA PRO A 95 -6.51 9.46 9.76
C PRO A 95 -4.98 9.49 9.90
N ARG A 96 -4.47 9.33 11.13
CA ARG A 96 -3.03 9.35 11.44
C ARG A 96 -2.40 7.98 11.56
N ALA A 97 -3.21 6.92 11.56
CA ALA A 97 -2.72 5.56 11.75
C ALA A 97 -1.89 5.09 10.54
N VAL A 98 -0.97 4.17 10.80
CA VAL A 98 -0.38 3.32 9.77
C VAL A 98 -1.34 2.16 9.51
N LEU A 99 -1.86 2.08 8.30
CA LEU A 99 -2.76 1.02 7.85
C LEU A 99 -1.95 -0.13 7.27
N VAL A 100 -2.04 -1.30 7.92
CA VAL A 100 -1.41 -2.55 7.49
C VAL A 100 -2.48 -3.42 6.84
N VAL A 101 -2.40 -3.60 5.52
CA VAL A 101 -3.34 -4.39 4.74
C VAL A 101 -2.78 -5.81 4.60
N ASN A 102 -3.49 -6.80 5.15
CA ASN A 102 -3.17 -8.21 5.04
C ASN A 102 -4.38 -9.00 4.55
N VAL A 103 -5.08 -8.49 3.54
CA VAL A 103 -6.23 -9.19 2.93
C VAL A 103 -5.80 -9.71 1.56
N PRO A 104 -5.70 -11.03 1.33
CA PRO A 104 -5.30 -11.57 0.04
C PRO A 104 -6.39 -11.33 -1.01
N PRO A 105 -6.05 -10.96 -2.25
CA PRO A 105 -4.70 -10.66 -2.77
C PRO A 105 -4.15 -9.32 -2.25
N VAL A 106 -3.01 -9.33 -1.55
CA VAL A 106 -2.50 -8.13 -0.86
C VAL A 106 -2.08 -7.05 -1.86
N SER A 107 -1.57 -7.45 -3.03
CA SER A 107 -1.23 -6.52 -4.11
C SER A 107 -2.42 -5.68 -4.61
N VAL A 108 -3.61 -6.29 -4.76
CA VAL A 108 -4.81 -5.58 -5.23
C VAL A 108 -5.48 -4.83 -4.08
N THR A 109 -5.63 -5.46 -2.91
CA THR A 109 -6.35 -4.86 -1.78
C THR A 109 -5.62 -3.65 -1.22
N THR A 110 -4.28 -3.64 -1.22
CA THR A 110 -3.48 -2.48 -0.84
C THR A 110 -3.71 -1.31 -1.80
N ALA A 111 -3.73 -1.58 -3.11
CA ALA A 111 -4.02 -0.56 -4.13
C ALA A 111 -5.46 -0.02 -3.98
N LEU A 112 -6.43 -0.89 -3.72
CA LEU A 112 -7.84 -0.51 -3.46
C LEU A 112 -7.95 0.44 -2.27
N VAL A 113 -7.36 0.08 -1.13
CA VAL A 113 -7.35 0.93 0.07
C VAL A 113 -6.69 2.28 -0.22
N THR A 114 -5.62 2.27 -1.02
CA THR A 114 -4.91 3.48 -1.43
C THR A 114 -5.80 4.40 -2.28
N GLU A 115 -6.50 3.86 -3.29
CA GLU A 115 -7.39 4.65 -4.14
C GLU A 115 -8.60 5.22 -3.39
N VAL A 116 -9.15 4.49 -2.42
CA VAL A 116 -10.20 5.02 -1.53
C VAL A 116 -9.67 6.20 -0.72
N LEU A 117 -8.48 6.06 -0.10
CA LEU A 117 -7.91 7.12 0.72
C LEU A 117 -7.46 8.32 -0.10
N ARG A 118 -7.02 8.15 -1.35
CA ARG A 118 -6.68 9.25 -2.27
C ARG A 118 -7.84 10.20 -2.54
N LYS A 119 -9.08 9.72 -2.42
CA LYS A 119 -10.29 10.55 -2.55
C LYS A 119 -10.59 11.36 -1.29
N THR A 120 -9.89 11.08 -0.19
CA THR A 120 -10.01 11.80 1.07
C THR A 120 -8.86 12.77 1.25
N ASN A 121 -9.04 13.78 2.10
CA ASN A 121 -7.99 14.75 2.43
C ASN A 121 -6.87 14.18 3.33
N PHE A 122 -6.99 12.92 3.77
CA PHE A 122 -6.08 12.27 4.71
C PHE A 122 -5.14 11.25 4.05
N TYR A 123 -5.04 11.28 2.71
CA TYR A 123 -4.13 10.44 1.97
C TYR A 123 -2.66 10.72 2.33
N HIS A 124 -1.94 9.67 2.74
CA HIS A 124 -0.49 9.71 2.89
C HIS A 124 0.12 8.38 2.42
N PRO A 125 0.95 8.35 1.35
CA PRO A 125 1.49 7.10 0.79
C PRO A 125 2.35 6.33 1.80
N GLY A 126 3.11 7.04 2.65
CA GLY A 126 3.94 6.41 3.69
C GLY A 126 3.18 5.84 4.89
N ARG A 127 1.84 5.87 4.90
CA ARG A 127 1.01 5.30 5.99
C ARG A 127 0.19 4.09 5.55
N ILE A 128 0.20 3.74 4.27
CA ILE A 128 -0.54 2.59 3.75
C ILE A 128 0.50 1.55 3.36
N VAL A 129 0.48 0.41 4.03
CA VAL A 129 1.44 -0.68 3.81
C VAL A 129 0.72 -1.99 3.59
N GLY A 130 1.06 -2.68 2.51
CA GLY A 130 0.68 -4.07 2.29
C GLY A 130 1.65 -4.99 3.01
N SER A 131 1.10 -5.97 3.72
CA SER A 131 1.89 -6.96 4.46
C SER A 131 2.60 -7.90 3.49
N ALA A 132 3.93 -8.00 3.62
CA ALA A 132 4.75 -9.04 3.01
C ALA A 132 5.41 -9.93 4.08
N ALA A 133 4.83 -9.93 5.29
CA ALA A 133 5.46 -10.54 6.47
C ALA A 133 5.56 -12.07 6.34
N ILE A 134 4.50 -12.74 5.87
CA ILE A 134 4.52 -14.20 5.68
C ILE A 134 5.57 -14.62 4.65
N ALA A 135 5.68 -13.88 3.54
CA ALA A 135 6.72 -14.08 2.54
C ALA A 135 8.13 -13.91 3.14
N GLN A 136 8.32 -12.91 4.02
CA GLN A 136 9.59 -12.70 4.71
C GLN A 136 9.97 -13.90 5.60
N VAL A 137 9.05 -14.35 6.45
CA VAL A 137 9.28 -15.49 7.36
C VAL A 137 9.54 -16.77 6.57
N LYS A 138 8.80 -17.00 5.48
CA LYS A 138 8.98 -18.14 4.56
C LYS A 138 10.37 -18.12 3.92
N ALA A 139 10.81 -16.97 3.40
CA ALA A 139 12.13 -16.84 2.77
C ALA A 139 13.27 -17.09 3.77
N ASN A 140 13.19 -16.51 4.98
CA ASN A 140 14.18 -16.72 6.04
C ASN A 140 14.25 -18.19 6.45
N THR A 141 13.09 -18.84 6.60
CA THR A 141 13.01 -20.27 6.97
C THR A 141 13.58 -21.17 5.88
N LEU A 142 13.37 -20.86 4.60
CA LEU A 142 13.94 -21.63 3.50
C LEU A 142 15.45 -21.51 3.41
N LEU A 143 16.00 -20.29 3.58
CA LEU A 143 17.44 -20.11 3.66
C LEU A 143 18.03 -20.89 4.83
N ALA A 144 17.41 -20.78 6.01
CA ALA A 144 17.85 -21.46 7.22
C ALA A 144 17.90 -22.98 7.05
N ARG A 145 16.83 -23.58 6.48
CA ARG A 145 16.79 -25.02 6.16
C ARG A 145 17.78 -25.44 5.10
N TYR A 146 18.14 -24.55 4.18
CA TYR A 146 19.10 -24.87 3.12
C TYR A 146 20.55 -24.85 3.62
N GLN A 147 20.84 -24.01 4.61
CA GLN A 147 22.18 -23.82 5.19
C GLN A 147 22.34 -24.47 6.57
N ASP A 148 21.33 -25.20 7.06
CA ASP A 148 21.26 -25.75 8.42
C ASP A 148 21.55 -24.70 9.52
N LEU A 149 20.95 -23.52 9.38
CA LEU A 149 21.05 -22.39 10.31
C LEU A 149 19.75 -22.18 11.10
N ASP A 150 19.82 -21.38 12.16
CA ASP A 150 18.63 -20.89 12.85
C ASP A 150 17.89 -19.83 12.00
N PRO A 151 16.58 -20.01 11.71
CA PRO A 151 15.78 -19.03 10.97
C PRO A 151 15.72 -17.64 11.60
N GLN A 152 15.92 -17.50 12.92
CA GLN A 152 15.95 -16.18 13.58
C GLN A 152 17.18 -15.35 13.20
N ASN A 153 18.28 -16.01 12.83
CA ASN A 153 19.52 -15.36 12.44
C ASN A 153 19.63 -15.14 10.93
N CYS A 154 18.62 -15.59 10.16
CA CYS A 154 18.59 -15.50 8.71
C CYS A 154 17.74 -14.31 8.25
N TYR A 155 18.23 -13.57 7.27
CA TYR A 155 17.51 -12.46 6.64
C TYR A 155 17.68 -12.49 5.14
N VAL A 156 16.58 -12.65 4.41
CA VAL A 156 16.53 -12.59 2.95
C VAL A 156 15.79 -11.31 2.53
N PRO A 157 16.42 -10.37 1.83
CA PRO A 157 15.72 -9.21 1.28
C PRO A 157 14.61 -9.64 0.32
N LEU A 158 13.46 -8.96 0.36
CA LEU A 158 12.31 -9.27 -0.49
C LEU A 158 12.00 -8.07 -1.41
N VAL A 159 11.77 -8.36 -2.69
CA VAL A 159 11.32 -7.37 -3.70
C VAL A 159 10.14 -7.92 -4.51
N GLY A 160 9.59 -7.12 -5.43
CA GLY A 160 8.45 -7.52 -6.25
C GLY A 160 7.11 -7.24 -5.58
N GLY A 161 6.25 -8.26 -5.44
CA GLY A 161 4.94 -8.15 -4.78
C GLY A 161 4.86 -8.88 -3.44
N PRO A 162 3.75 -8.69 -2.68
CA PRO A 162 3.55 -9.33 -1.38
C PRO A 162 3.00 -10.76 -1.49
N ASP A 163 2.31 -11.08 -2.59
CA ASP A 163 1.70 -12.39 -2.82
C ASP A 163 2.73 -13.41 -3.30
N ASN A 164 2.50 -14.71 -3.06
CA ASN A 164 3.47 -15.77 -3.28
C ASN A 164 4.05 -15.83 -4.71
N ASP A 165 3.21 -15.57 -5.72
CA ASP A 165 3.60 -15.61 -7.13
C ASP A 165 4.39 -14.36 -7.58
N LEU A 166 4.22 -13.23 -6.90
CA LEU A 166 4.92 -11.97 -7.17
C LEU A 166 6.12 -11.72 -6.26
N ALA A 167 6.16 -12.37 -5.11
CA ALA A 167 7.22 -12.23 -4.13
C ALA A 167 8.53 -12.79 -4.67
N LEU A 168 9.59 -11.99 -4.54
CA LEU A 168 10.92 -12.29 -5.05
C LEU A 168 11.94 -12.21 -3.91
N PRO A 169 12.22 -13.35 -3.24
CA PRO A 169 13.28 -13.42 -2.25
C PRO A 169 14.64 -13.35 -2.95
N LEU A 170 15.46 -12.39 -2.54
CA LEU A 170 16.80 -12.17 -3.06
C LEU A 170 17.82 -13.01 -2.28
N PHE A 171 17.85 -14.31 -2.57
CA PHE A 171 18.82 -15.23 -1.97
C PHE A 171 20.27 -14.89 -2.33
N SER A 172 20.51 -14.15 -3.41
CA SER A 172 21.84 -13.62 -3.72
C SER A 172 22.34 -12.58 -2.71
N ARG A 173 21.44 -11.98 -1.92
CA ARG A 173 21.70 -10.93 -0.92
C ARG A 173 21.28 -11.34 0.48
N SER A 174 21.12 -12.63 0.71
CA SER A 174 20.76 -13.15 2.02
C SER A 174 21.90 -13.00 3.03
N LYS A 175 21.52 -12.85 4.30
CA LYS A 175 22.43 -12.80 5.44
C LYS A 175 22.09 -13.95 6.40
N PRO A 176 23.08 -14.59 7.05
CA PRO A 176 24.51 -14.28 7.04
C PRO A 176 25.27 -14.83 5.83
N VAL A 177 24.70 -15.81 5.12
CA VAL A 177 25.31 -16.46 3.95
C VAL A 177 24.57 -16.03 2.70
N GLU A 178 25.30 -15.51 1.72
CA GLU A 178 24.79 -15.24 0.37
C GLU A 178 24.80 -16.52 -0.46
N ILE A 179 23.72 -16.78 -1.21
CA ILE A 179 23.65 -17.93 -2.12
C ILE A 179 24.25 -17.53 -3.47
N PHE A 180 25.45 -18.05 -3.73
CA PHE A 180 26.11 -17.87 -5.02
C PHE A 180 25.70 -18.95 -6.02
N GLY A 181 25.51 -18.54 -7.27
CA GLY A 181 25.19 -19.42 -8.39
C GLY A 181 23.71 -19.44 -8.77
N SER A 182 23.45 -19.40 -10.07
CA SER A 182 22.09 -19.36 -10.63
C SER A 182 21.25 -20.58 -10.24
N LYS A 183 21.86 -21.76 -10.08
CA LYS A 183 21.16 -22.98 -9.71
C LYS A 183 20.60 -22.93 -8.29
N GLY A 184 21.40 -22.55 -7.29
CA GLY A 184 20.95 -22.48 -5.90
C GLY A 184 19.83 -21.47 -5.69
N VAL A 185 19.97 -20.27 -6.26
CA VAL A 185 18.93 -19.23 -6.24
C VAL A 185 17.66 -19.74 -6.92
N LYS A 186 17.78 -20.36 -8.11
CA LYS A 186 16.64 -20.94 -8.83
C LYS A 186 15.92 -22.01 -8.02
N THR A 187 16.62 -22.96 -7.42
CA THR A 187 16.04 -24.02 -6.58
C THR A 187 15.29 -23.45 -5.38
N LEU A 188 15.89 -22.48 -4.68
CA LEU A 188 15.27 -21.86 -3.51
C LEU A 188 14.04 -21.02 -3.87
N THR A 189 14.10 -20.25 -4.97
CA THR A 189 12.96 -19.47 -5.45
C THR A 189 11.83 -20.36 -5.96
N ALA A 190 12.15 -21.48 -6.63
CA ALA A 190 11.15 -22.48 -7.03
C ALA A 190 10.45 -23.11 -5.81
N ARG A 191 11.23 -23.50 -4.78
CA ARG A 191 10.69 -24.00 -3.50
C ARG A 191 9.86 -22.97 -2.76
N PHE A 192 10.26 -21.70 -2.78
CA PHE A 192 9.49 -20.60 -2.17
C PHE A 192 8.08 -20.52 -2.77
N ARG A 193 7.98 -20.68 -4.10
CA ARG A 193 6.72 -20.61 -4.85
C ARG A 193 5.95 -21.92 -4.90
N GLY A 194 6.51 -23.01 -4.41
CA GLY A 194 5.91 -24.34 -4.47
C GLY A 194 5.93 -24.97 -5.86
N VAL A 195 6.85 -24.55 -6.73
CA VAL A 195 6.98 -25.05 -8.11
C VAL A 195 8.15 -26.03 -8.20
N PRO A 196 8.03 -27.15 -8.94
CA PRO A 196 9.17 -28.01 -9.27
C PRO A 196 10.29 -27.23 -9.97
N GLU A 197 11.55 -27.56 -9.67
CA GLU A 197 12.71 -26.84 -10.22
C GLU A 197 12.77 -26.89 -11.76
N ASP A 198 12.29 -27.98 -12.35
CA ASP A 198 12.27 -28.22 -13.80
C ASP A 198 11.27 -27.30 -14.52
N ASP A 199 10.16 -26.96 -13.86
CA ASP A 199 9.11 -26.10 -14.41
C ASP A 199 9.39 -24.61 -14.20
N PHE A 200 10.18 -24.26 -13.18
CA PHE A 200 10.61 -22.88 -12.95
C PHE A 200 11.75 -22.50 -13.92
N PRO A 201 11.82 -21.28 -14.48
CA PRO A 201 10.94 -20.12 -14.32
C PRO A 201 9.82 -20.03 -15.38
N LYS A 202 9.47 -21.12 -16.08
CA LYS A 202 8.37 -21.10 -17.06
C LYS A 202 7.02 -21.00 -16.35
N ASN A 203 6.82 -21.82 -15.32
CA ASN A 203 5.72 -21.69 -14.37
C ASN A 203 6.19 -20.84 -13.18
N GLN A 204 5.41 -19.81 -12.82
CA GLN A 204 5.73 -18.86 -11.76
C GLN A 204 5.03 -19.21 -10.44
N GLY A 205 4.26 -20.29 -10.40
CA GLY A 205 3.38 -20.67 -9.29
C GLY A 205 1.93 -20.35 -9.61
N ASP A 206 1.02 -20.99 -8.87
CA ASP A 206 -0.39 -20.66 -8.97
C ASP A 206 -0.65 -19.31 -8.30
N CYS A 207 -1.15 -18.34 -9.08
CA CYS A 207 -1.48 -17.01 -8.59
C CYS A 207 -2.68 -17.01 -7.64
N ASN A 208 -3.49 -18.06 -7.66
CA ASN A 208 -4.63 -18.21 -6.77
C ASN A 208 -4.20 -18.78 -5.42
N PHE A 209 -3.09 -19.54 -5.37
CA PHE A 209 -2.66 -20.23 -4.17
C PHE A 209 -2.32 -19.26 -3.03
N VAL A 210 -2.93 -19.51 -1.88
CA VAL A 210 -2.66 -18.79 -0.62
C VAL A 210 -2.26 -19.81 0.44
N ASP A 211 -1.14 -19.53 1.12
CA ASP A 211 -0.64 -20.35 2.23
C ASP A 211 -1.66 -20.33 3.40
N ASP A 212 -2.41 -21.41 3.61
CA ASP A 212 -3.33 -21.55 4.75
C ASP A 212 -2.55 -21.92 6.02
N CYS A 213 -1.93 -20.91 6.64
CA CYS A 213 -1.02 -21.07 7.77
C CYS A 213 -1.27 -19.99 8.85
N PRO A 214 -2.42 -20.01 9.55
CA PRO A 214 -2.85 -18.91 10.42
C PRO A 214 -1.88 -18.61 11.56
N LEU A 215 -1.23 -19.63 12.12
CA LEU A 215 -0.24 -19.46 13.19
C LEU A 215 1.05 -18.80 12.68
N ALA A 216 1.55 -19.24 11.53
CA ALA A 216 2.76 -18.67 10.94
C ALA A 216 2.51 -17.23 10.46
N GLU A 217 1.34 -16.97 9.90
CA GLU A 217 0.92 -15.64 9.49
C GLU A 217 0.77 -14.70 10.70
N SER A 218 0.14 -15.16 11.78
CA SER A 218 0.03 -14.39 13.03
C SER A 218 1.40 -14.04 13.61
N PHE A 219 2.34 -15.00 13.60
CA PHE A 219 3.72 -14.75 14.03
C PHE A 219 4.40 -13.70 13.17
N ALA A 220 4.28 -13.81 11.83
CA ALA A 220 4.87 -12.87 10.90
C ALA A 220 4.29 -11.45 11.05
N LEU A 221 2.97 -11.34 11.17
CA LEU A 221 2.28 -10.06 11.39
C LEU A 221 2.68 -9.43 12.72
N ASN A 222 2.82 -10.21 13.78
CA ASN A 222 3.28 -9.71 15.06
C ASN A 222 4.69 -9.11 14.96
N GLN A 223 5.61 -9.74 14.21
CA GLN A 223 6.95 -9.18 13.96
C GLN A 223 6.88 -7.86 13.17
N LEU A 224 6.05 -7.81 12.12
CA LEU A 224 5.89 -6.59 11.32
C LEU A 224 5.32 -5.44 12.16
N ILE A 225 4.24 -5.69 12.92
CA ILE A 225 3.58 -4.70 13.76
C ILE A 225 4.51 -4.23 14.88
N SER A 226 5.24 -5.15 15.51
CA SER A 226 6.24 -4.81 16.53
C SER A 226 7.33 -3.89 15.94
N THR A 227 7.78 -4.17 14.72
CA THR A 227 8.76 -3.33 14.02
C THR A 227 8.21 -1.93 13.72
N ILE A 228 6.96 -1.84 13.26
CA ILE A 228 6.28 -0.54 13.04
C ILE A 228 6.14 0.22 14.36
N ALA A 229 5.74 -0.45 15.44
CA ALA A 229 5.60 0.15 16.76
C ALA A 229 6.94 0.68 17.30
N LEU A 230 8.03 -0.06 17.14
CA LEU A 230 9.39 0.41 17.47
C LEU A 230 9.77 1.65 16.66
N GLY A 231 9.45 1.68 15.37
CA GLY A 231 9.63 2.86 14.52
C GLY A 231 8.83 4.08 15.01
N ILE A 232 7.57 3.88 15.40
CA ILE A 232 6.73 4.95 15.98
C ILE A 232 7.33 5.49 17.29
N CYS A 233 7.89 4.60 18.11
CA CYS A 233 8.64 4.97 19.33
C CYS A 233 9.98 5.67 19.06
N GLY A 234 10.42 5.76 17.80
CA GLY A 234 11.62 6.49 17.39
C GLY A 234 12.86 5.62 17.17
N ASP A 235 12.72 4.29 17.09
CA ASP A 235 13.83 3.42 16.76
C ASP A 235 14.23 3.59 15.28
N LYS A 236 15.50 3.99 15.07
CA LYS A 236 16.07 4.14 13.73
C LYS A 236 16.34 2.81 13.04
N LYS A 237 16.39 1.69 13.79
CA LYS A 237 16.64 0.36 13.23
C LYS A 237 15.37 -0.39 12.84
N ALA A 238 14.21 0.25 12.93
CA ALA A 238 12.92 -0.31 12.52
C ALA A 238 12.81 -0.42 10.98
N LEU A 239 13.42 -1.46 10.43
CA LEU A 239 13.40 -1.80 9.00
C LEU A 239 12.50 -3.01 8.75
N ALA A 240 11.62 -2.93 7.76
CA ALA A 240 10.86 -4.09 7.30
C ALA A 240 10.63 -4.04 5.79
N ASN A 241 10.42 -5.21 5.20
CA ASN A 241 9.98 -5.35 3.81
C ASN A 241 8.46 -5.28 3.75
N VAL A 242 7.94 -4.26 3.08
CA VAL A 242 6.50 -4.03 2.94
C VAL A 242 6.16 -3.61 1.52
N PHE A 243 4.93 -3.91 1.10
CA PHE A 243 4.41 -3.51 -0.20
C PHE A 243 3.85 -2.09 -0.11
N VAL A 244 4.47 -1.15 -0.80
CA VAL A 244 4.15 0.28 -0.65
C VAL A 244 4.14 0.98 -1.99
N ARG A 245 3.41 2.10 -2.05
CA ARG A 245 3.41 2.95 -3.23
C ARG A 245 4.75 3.64 -3.36
N ASN A 246 5.44 3.38 -4.47
CA ASN A 246 6.77 3.87 -4.76
C ASN A 246 6.80 4.51 -6.16
N ASN A 247 7.86 5.26 -6.44
CA ASN A 247 8.13 5.80 -7.78
C ASN A 247 9.51 5.34 -8.26
N LEU A 248 9.87 4.09 -7.94
CA LEU A 248 11.18 3.50 -8.25
C LEU A 248 11.28 3.03 -9.70
N LEU A 249 10.16 2.50 -10.23
CA LEU A 249 10.05 1.99 -11.58
C LEU A 249 8.88 2.70 -12.26
N GLU A 250 9.02 2.99 -13.55
CA GLU A 250 7.94 3.64 -14.32
C GLU A 250 6.78 2.68 -14.62
N THR A 251 7.04 1.36 -14.61
CA THR A 251 6.07 0.33 -15.00
C THR A 251 4.99 0.08 -13.94
N CYS A 252 5.34 0.10 -12.65
CA CYS A 252 4.43 -0.19 -11.54
C CYS A 252 4.48 0.91 -10.47
N LYS A 253 3.32 1.19 -9.85
CA LYS A 253 3.18 2.21 -8.80
C LYS A 253 3.49 1.64 -7.41
N TYR A 254 3.44 0.32 -7.25
CA TYR A 254 3.70 -0.35 -5.98
C TYR A 254 4.80 -1.39 -6.10
N LEU A 255 5.60 -1.51 -5.05
CA LEU A 255 6.67 -2.51 -4.99
C LEU A 255 6.95 -2.86 -3.53
N VAL A 256 7.32 -4.12 -3.29
CA VAL A 256 7.93 -4.51 -2.02
C VAL A 256 9.34 -3.96 -1.97
N SER A 257 9.63 -3.21 -0.92
CA SER A 257 10.94 -2.61 -0.69
C SER A 257 11.23 -2.56 0.80
N THR A 258 12.52 -2.54 1.16
CA THR A 258 12.92 -2.33 2.55
C THR A 258 12.69 -0.87 2.92
N VAL A 259 11.83 -0.63 3.91
CA VAL A 259 11.50 0.72 4.38
C VAL A 259 11.85 0.89 5.85
N GLN A 260 12.13 2.13 6.22
CA GLN A 260 12.35 2.56 7.59
C GLN A 260 11.12 3.29 8.13
N PHE A 261 10.62 2.86 9.28
CA PHE A 261 9.49 3.47 9.95
C PHE A 261 9.92 4.58 10.93
N SER A 262 9.05 5.57 11.09
CA SER A 262 9.07 6.51 12.21
C SER A 262 7.66 6.80 12.71
N ARG A 263 7.54 7.73 13.67
CA ARG A 263 6.26 8.29 14.13
C ARG A 263 5.34 8.80 13.02
N GLY A 264 5.88 9.23 11.88
CA GLY A 264 5.09 9.73 10.74
C GLY A 264 4.54 8.65 9.80
N GLY A 265 4.95 7.40 9.96
CA GLY A 265 4.90 6.36 8.94
C GLY A 265 6.30 6.14 8.34
N ILE A 266 6.35 5.77 7.07
CA ILE A 266 7.61 5.51 6.34
C ILE A 266 8.39 6.80 6.13
N VAL A 267 9.68 6.80 6.49
CA VAL A 267 10.59 7.94 6.30
C VAL A 267 11.54 7.71 5.13
N HIS A 268 12.15 6.52 5.09
CA HIS A 268 13.13 6.18 4.07
C HIS A 268 12.72 4.89 3.40
N ASN A 269 12.77 4.89 2.07
CA ASN A 269 12.70 3.69 1.26
C ASN A 269 14.11 3.42 0.73
N HIS A 270 14.67 2.24 1.02
CA HIS A 270 16.00 1.84 0.59
C HIS A 270 16.06 1.39 -0.88
N GLY A 271 14.93 1.31 -1.56
CA GLY A 271 14.85 1.03 -2.99
C GLY A 271 15.18 -0.42 -3.34
N LEU A 272 15.58 -0.62 -4.59
CA LEU A 272 16.00 -1.91 -5.10
C LEU A 272 17.49 -2.14 -4.80
N PRO A 273 17.86 -3.24 -4.12
CA PRO A 273 19.25 -3.62 -3.99
C PRO A 273 19.82 -4.09 -5.36
N PRO A 274 21.15 -4.22 -5.49
CA PRO A 274 21.77 -4.71 -6.72
C PRO A 274 21.34 -6.15 -7.01
N LEU A 275 20.65 -6.34 -8.14
CA LEU A 275 20.06 -7.59 -8.61
C LEU A 275 21.01 -8.34 -9.56
N SER A 276 20.93 -9.67 -9.55
CA SER A 276 21.48 -10.52 -10.62
C SER A 276 20.60 -10.45 -11.88
N SER A 277 21.13 -10.85 -13.04
CA SER A 277 20.36 -10.91 -14.29
C SER A 277 19.10 -11.76 -14.16
N PHE A 278 19.20 -12.90 -13.48
CA PHE A 278 18.06 -13.78 -13.22
C PHE A 278 16.99 -13.13 -12.35
N GLU A 279 17.39 -12.44 -11.29
CA GLU A 279 16.44 -11.73 -10.41
C GLU A 279 15.81 -10.53 -11.12
N LEU A 280 16.56 -9.85 -11.98
CA LEU A 280 16.07 -8.74 -12.79
C LEU A 280 14.96 -9.22 -13.74
N ASP A 281 15.17 -10.32 -14.47
CA ASP A 281 14.15 -10.92 -15.34
C ASP A 281 12.86 -11.25 -14.58
N LEU A 282 12.98 -11.73 -13.34
CA LEU A 282 11.83 -12.04 -12.50
C LEU A 282 11.13 -10.77 -11.99
N VAL A 283 11.89 -9.73 -11.61
CA VAL A 283 11.34 -8.43 -11.19
C VAL A 283 10.56 -7.80 -12.32
N GLU A 284 11.07 -7.81 -13.56
CA GLU A 284 10.36 -7.28 -14.72
C GLU A 284 9.01 -7.96 -14.94
N ARG A 285 8.97 -9.29 -14.88
CA ARG A 285 7.72 -10.07 -14.98
C ARG A 285 6.75 -9.75 -13.85
N ALA A 286 7.24 -9.70 -12.61
CA ALA A 286 6.42 -9.36 -11.46
C ALA A 286 5.84 -7.94 -11.58
N CYS A 287 6.62 -6.97 -12.10
CA CYS A 287 6.14 -5.61 -12.31
C CYS A 287 4.98 -5.51 -13.31
N LEU A 288 5.01 -6.32 -14.38
CA LEU A 288 3.89 -6.39 -15.34
C LEU A 288 2.62 -6.94 -14.67
N GLN A 289 2.75 -8.00 -13.89
CA GLN A 289 1.61 -8.58 -13.17
C GLN A 289 1.08 -7.65 -12.06
N ILE A 290 1.96 -6.94 -11.36
CA ILE A 290 1.56 -5.91 -10.38
C ILE A 290 0.73 -4.82 -11.07
N LYS A 291 1.15 -4.36 -12.26
CA LYS A 291 0.41 -3.35 -13.03
C LYS A 291 -1.00 -3.81 -13.39
N GLU A 292 -1.17 -5.09 -13.75
CA GLU A 292 -2.50 -5.66 -13.99
C GLU A 292 -3.35 -5.66 -12.71
N ARG A 293 -2.76 -6.03 -11.57
CA ARG A 293 -3.42 -6.02 -10.26
C ARG A 293 -3.79 -4.62 -9.77
N GLU A 294 -2.99 -3.61 -10.10
CA GLU A 294 -3.32 -2.20 -9.88
C GLU A 294 -4.56 -1.79 -10.68
N SER A 295 -4.63 -2.17 -11.96
CA SER A 295 -5.80 -1.92 -12.81
C SER A 295 -7.06 -2.59 -12.25
N MET A 296 -6.94 -3.82 -11.73
CA MET A 296 -8.08 -4.51 -11.10
C MET A 296 -8.62 -3.76 -9.89
N ALA A 297 -7.73 -3.14 -9.08
CA ALA A 297 -8.15 -2.33 -7.95
C ALA A 297 -8.86 -1.04 -8.39
N GLU A 298 -8.33 -0.35 -9.40
CA GLU A 298 -8.91 0.86 -9.96
C GLU A 298 -10.31 0.58 -10.54
N ASP A 299 -10.45 -0.49 -11.33
CA ASP A 299 -11.73 -0.95 -11.89
C ASP A 299 -12.76 -1.27 -10.80
N TYR A 300 -12.34 -1.96 -9.72
CA TYR A 300 -13.24 -2.30 -8.63
C TYR A 300 -13.75 -1.07 -7.89
N VAL A 301 -12.87 -0.09 -7.64
CA VAL A 301 -13.25 1.15 -6.97
C VAL A 301 -14.26 1.95 -7.83
N GLN A 302 -14.08 1.99 -9.15
CA GLN A 302 -15.05 2.60 -10.06
C GLN A 302 -16.40 1.87 -10.02
N PHE A 303 -16.38 0.53 -10.04
CA PHE A 303 -17.58 -0.31 -9.94
C PHE A 303 -18.41 -0.06 -8.66
N VAL A 304 -17.76 0.13 -7.51
CA VAL A 304 -18.46 0.40 -6.24
C VAL A 304 -19.11 1.79 -6.23
N GLU A 305 -18.58 2.74 -7.01
CA GLU A 305 -19.04 4.12 -7.07
C GLU A 305 -20.17 4.35 -8.08
N ASP A 306 -20.18 3.59 -9.17
CA ASP A 306 -21.23 3.63 -10.19
C ASP A 306 -22.55 3.04 -9.66
N LYS A 307 -23.31 3.86 -8.93
CA LYS A 307 -24.61 3.48 -8.34
C LYS A 307 -25.74 3.32 -9.35
N ASP A 308 -25.65 4.00 -10.50
CA ASP A 308 -26.76 4.11 -11.45
C ASP A 308 -26.81 2.92 -12.43
N HIS A 309 -25.65 2.43 -12.90
CA HIS A 309 -25.52 1.23 -13.74
C HIS A 309 -24.17 0.54 -13.54
N PRO A 310 -24.03 -0.33 -12.52
CA PRO A 310 -22.76 -0.97 -12.23
C PRO A 310 -22.41 -1.98 -13.33
N LYS A 311 -21.45 -1.64 -14.19
CA LYS A 311 -20.84 -2.61 -15.11
C LYS A 311 -19.90 -3.49 -14.31
N PRO A 312 -20.00 -4.84 -14.41
CA PRO A 312 -19.09 -5.70 -13.68
C PRO A 312 -17.63 -5.35 -14.04
N PRO A 313 -16.69 -5.43 -13.09
CA PRO A 313 -15.28 -5.16 -13.37
C PRO A 313 -14.77 -6.04 -14.50
N THR A 314 -13.90 -5.51 -15.35
CA THR A 314 -13.38 -6.18 -16.56
C THR A 314 -12.77 -7.56 -16.25
N PHE A 315 -12.15 -7.72 -15.08
CA PHE A 315 -11.57 -8.97 -14.64
C PHE A 315 -12.61 -10.07 -14.34
N THR A 316 -13.85 -9.70 -13.98
CA THR A 316 -14.91 -10.68 -13.72
C THR A 316 -15.35 -11.39 -15.01
N GLU A 317 -15.33 -10.67 -16.12
CA GLU A 317 -15.64 -11.22 -17.45
C GLU A 317 -14.55 -12.20 -17.91
N LYS A 318 -13.28 -11.86 -17.69
CA LYS A 318 -12.15 -12.75 -17.97
C LYS A 318 -12.25 -14.06 -17.18
N VAL A 319 -12.52 -13.98 -15.88
CA VAL A 319 -12.68 -15.18 -15.03
C VAL A 319 -13.85 -16.05 -15.49
N LYS A 320 -14.97 -15.46 -15.91
CA LYS A 320 -16.10 -16.22 -16.46
C LYS A 320 -15.72 -16.95 -17.74
N LEU A 321 -15.03 -16.26 -18.66
CA LEU A 321 -14.54 -16.85 -19.90
C LEU A 321 -13.60 -18.03 -19.63
N GLU A 322 -12.65 -17.88 -18.71
CA GLU A 322 -11.72 -18.94 -18.32
C GLU A 322 -12.46 -20.15 -17.73
N GLN A 323 -13.44 -19.92 -16.86
CA GLN A 323 -14.28 -20.99 -16.31
C GLN A 323 -15.12 -21.70 -17.38
N GLU A 324 -15.62 -20.97 -18.38
CA GLU A 324 -16.34 -21.55 -19.52
C GLU A 324 -15.43 -22.42 -20.38
N ILE A 325 -14.21 -21.96 -20.67
CA ILE A 325 -13.19 -22.74 -21.38
C ILE A 325 -12.85 -24.01 -20.59
N LEU A 326 -12.64 -23.90 -19.27
CA LEU A 326 -12.32 -25.06 -18.43
C LEU A 326 -13.46 -26.11 -18.48
N LYS A 327 -14.71 -25.65 -18.36
CA LYS A 327 -15.90 -26.53 -18.47
C LYS A 327 -15.99 -27.22 -19.82
N GLN A 328 -15.69 -26.52 -20.92
CA GLN A 328 -15.67 -27.10 -22.26
C GLN A 328 -14.55 -28.15 -22.43
N THR A 329 -13.44 -27.99 -21.72
CA THR A 329 -12.29 -28.89 -21.80
C THR A 329 -12.53 -30.19 -21.01
N VAL A 330 -13.29 -30.14 -19.91
CA VAL A 330 -13.65 -31.32 -19.09
C VAL A 330 -14.74 -32.19 -19.75
N ILE A 331 -15.50 -31.63 -20.70
CA ILE A 331 -16.55 -32.35 -21.44
C ILE A 331 -15.97 -33.13 -22.66
N ARG A 332 -14.69 -32.92 -23.01
CA ARG A 332 -13.97 -33.66 -24.06
C ARG A 332 -13.06 -34.73 -23.48
#